data_AF-A0A834LVA8-F1
#
_entry.id   AF-A0A834LVA8-F1
#
_cell.length_a   1.000
_cell.length_b   1.000
_cell.length_c   1.000
_cell.angle_alpha   90.00
_cell.angle_beta   90.00
_cell.angle_gamma   90.00
#
_symmetry.space_group_name_H-M   'P 1'
#
loop_
_entity.id
_entity.type
_entity.pdbx_description
1 polymer ?
#
loop_
_entity_poly.entity_id
_entity_poly.type
_entity_poly.pdbx_seq_one_letter_code
_entity_poly.pdbx_strand_id
1 'polypeptide(L)'
;MALRDLQNLIHCTRYVRRRNMAMRKNLVLYHCSEESREENLPSESEWYEQTFPKLIELAHLLKNVDSVNRRLINIDDHSIVIDDSLQQSMHTFKSLARVFLGSPTVQQSLTTQTAIPPLCFTKPCERGPMTISSLTKVCNFLNISAQQRKLIRLAICPQVTQHQIWTGALKELLTGLKSETELLGHHTPYKGIIMGQQIVHSCLKFLDAAVTYDPNSTSWMRLSPSKVSGSPVTHKWEDILEMFNDLMNCLRKEKEKLFHFPKLEVMKEGLLQIKDVVVDKNIGYRETRHQESLVQKKLTKTLGHSSRCLFTLLMFYLYGSVVDVEVDISGGIYENGGKDRFCLCMGKFLTSGEGKTVQSGVKQLDRALGLFKYVWETARMKGDLELQGHLWCVGAEETSVTYRGNRFFIHGIRF
;
A
#
# COMPACT_ATOMS: atom_id res chain seq x y z
N MET A 1 -40.77 32.73 -7.78
CA MET A 1 -41.12 33.23 -6.43
C MET A 1 -41.73 32.06 -5.68
N ALA A 2 -41.19 31.46 -4.63
CA ALA A 2 -39.95 31.57 -3.87
C ALA A 2 -39.77 30.14 -3.26
N LEU A 3 -38.63 29.45 -3.32
CA LEU A 3 -37.38 29.69 -2.60
C LEU A 3 -37.58 29.54 -1.06
N ARG A 4 -36.93 28.52 -0.48
CA ARG A 4 -37.09 27.88 0.87
C ARG A 4 -38.05 26.69 0.79
N ASP A 5 -37.60 25.44 0.72
CA ASP A 5 -37.09 24.68 1.88
C ASP A 5 -36.09 23.56 1.47
N LEU A 6 -35.23 23.84 0.49
CA LEU A 6 -34.19 22.91 -0.01
C LEU A 6 -32.85 23.05 0.74
N GLN A 7 -32.89 23.40 2.02
CA GLN A 7 -31.72 23.41 2.90
C GLN A 7 -32.16 22.95 4.28
N ASN A 8 -31.70 21.76 4.65
CA ASN A 8 -31.53 21.22 6.03
C ASN A 8 -31.96 19.76 6.12
N LEU A 9 -31.14 18.86 5.59
CA LEU A 9 -30.94 17.54 6.24
C LEU A 9 -29.60 16.92 5.81
N ILE A 10 -28.54 17.75 5.86
CA ILE A 10 -27.20 17.26 6.18
C ILE A 10 -27.16 17.26 7.71
N HIS A 11 -27.54 16.15 8.32
CA HIS A 11 -27.20 15.87 9.70
C HIS A 11 -27.07 14.36 9.88
N CYS A 12 -25.92 13.96 10.41
CA CYS A 12 -25.59 12.61 10.81
C CYS A 12 -26.76 11.90 11.50
N THR A 13 -27.25 10.81 10.91
CA THR A 13 -28.02 9.81 11.66
C THR A 13 -27.57 8.41 11.29
N ARG A 14 -26.97 7.77 12.31
CA ARG A 14 -26.82 6.33 12.49
C ARG A 14 -28.04 5.58 11.97
N TYR A 15 -27.82 4.56 11.12
CA TYR A 15 -28.79 3.50 10.95
C TYR A 15 -28.13 2.13 11.08
N VAL A 16 -28.31 1.55 12.27
CA VAL A 16 -28.35 0.10 12.49
C VAL A 16 -29.52 -0.43 11.65
N ARG A 17 -29.25 -1.35 10.72
CA ARG A 17 -30.33 -2.07 10.02
C ARG A 17 -30.31 -3.55 10.37
N ARG A 18 -31.47 -3.98 10.90
CA ARG A 18 -31.86 -5.35 11.26
C ARG A 18 -31.37 -6.40 10.24
N ARG A 19 -30.76 -7.46 10.77
CA ARG A 19 -30.59 -8.76 10.09
C ARG A 19 -31.96 -9.31 9.70
N ASN A 20 -32.24 -9.33 8.40
CA ASN A 20 -33.16 -10.30 7.83
C ASN A 20 -32.31 -11.36 7.12
N MET A 21 -32.29 -12.57 7.68
CA MET A 21 -31.78 -13.76 7.03
C MET A 21 -32.63 -14.03 5.79
N ALA A 22 -32.10 -13.70 4.62
CA ALA A 22 -32.55 -14.27 3.36
C ALA A 22 -31.34 -15.02 2.78
N MET A 23 -31.38 -16.35 2.80
CA MET A 23 -30.45 -17.20 2.05
C MET A 23 -30.61 -16.87 0.56
N ARG A 24 -29.77 -15.97 0.03
CA ARG A 24 -29.52 -15.90 -1.41
C ARG A 24 -28.36 -16.85 -1.70
N LYS A 25 -28.68 -17.97 -2.36
CA LYS A 25 -27.70 -18.84 -3.00
C LYS A 25 -27.03 -18.07 -4.14
N ASN A 26 -25.98 -17.32 -3.84
CA ASN A 26 -25.07 -16.85 -4.87
C ASN A 26 -24.08 -17.97 -5.15
N LEU A 27 -24.19 -18.55 -6.33
CA LEU A 27 -23.26 -19.54 -6.86
C LEU A 27 -21.90 -18.84 -7.03
N VAL A 28 -20.99 -19.09 -6.09
CA VAL A 28 -19.62 -18.55 -6.10
C VAL A 28 -18.81 -19.40 -7.06
N LEU A 29 -18.54 -18.90 -8.26
CA LEU A 29 -17.49 -19.45 -9.12
C LEU A 29 -16.16 -18.88 -8.66
N TYR A 30 -15.45 -19.67 -7.84
CA TYR A 30 -14.03 -19.49 -7.54
C TYR A 30 -13.21 -19.77 -8.80
N HIS A 31 -12.30 -18.86 -9.16
CA HIS A 31 -11.17 -19.22 -10.01
C HIS A 31 -9.87 -18.60 -9.46
N CYS A 32 -9.09 -19.46 -8.78
CA CYS A 32 -7.64 -19.35 -8.69
C CYS A 32 -7.04 -20.41 -9.63
N SER A 33 -6.24 -19.94 -10.59
CA SER A 33 -5.17 -20.60 -11.34
C SER A 33 -5.09 -22.14 -11.34
N GLU A 34 -5.39 -22.74 -12.49
CA GLU A 34 -4.47 -23.60 -13.24
C GLU A 34 -5.01 -23.79 -14.67
N GLU A 35 -4.11 -23.96 -15.63
CA GLU A 35 -4.39 -24.19 -17.05
C GLU A 35 -5.34 -25.38 -17.23
N SER A 36 -6.63 -25.11 -17.45
CA SER A 36 -7.58 -25.90 -18.25
C SER A 36 -9.00 -25.55 -17.85
N ARG A 37 -9.73 -24.93 -18.79
CA ARG A 37 -11.15 -25.15 -19.10
C ARG A 37 -11.63 -24.04 -20.02
N GLU A 38 -11.47 -24.28 -21.32
CA GLU A 38 -12.47 -23.89 -22.30
C GLU A 38 -13.74 -24.70 -22.01
N GLU A 39 -14.51 -24.31 -20.98
CA GLU A 39 -15.85 -24.87 -20.78
C GLU A 39 -16.83 -23.73 -20.46
N ASN A 40 -17.58 -23.37 -21.49
CA ASN A 40 -18.88 -22.67 -21.45
C ASN A 40 -18.90 -21.31 -20.76
N LEU A 41 -18.23 -20.33 -21.38
CA LEU A 41 -18.63 -18.93 -21.22
C LEU A 41 -20.02 -18.75 -21.89
N PRO A 42 -21.00 -18.07 -21.24
CA PRO A 42 -22.22 -17.62 -21.91
C PRO A 42 -21.86 -16.88 -23.20
N SER A 43 -22.76 -16.87 -24.19
CA SER A 43 -22.54 -16.06 -25.40
C SER A 43 -22.18 -14.63 -25.00
N GLU A 44 -21.18 -14.02 -25.65
CA GLU A 44 -20.63 -12.73 -25.20
C GLU A 44 -21.73 -11.67 -24.99
N SER A 45 -22.73 -11.66 -25.88
CA SER A 45 -23.91 -10.81 -25.79
C SER A 45 -24.68 -11.00 -24.48
N GLU A 46 -24.99 -12.24 -24.09
CA GLU A 46 -25.70 -12.54 -22.84
C GLU A 46 -24.88 -12.18 -21.60
N TRP A 47 -23.55 -12.34 -21.65
CA TRP A 47 -22.69 -11.95 -20.54
C TRP A 47 -22.73 -10.43 -20.32
N TYR A 48 -22.61 -9.64 -21.40
CA TYR A 48 -22.68 -8.18 -21.28
C TYR A 48 -24.06 -7.71 -20.84
N GLU A 49 -25.14 -8.23 -21.44
CA GLU A 49 -26.51 -7.86 -21.08
C GLU A 49 -26.82 -8.10 -19.60
N GLN A 50 -26.25 -9.16 -18.99
CA GLN A 50 -26.51 -9.49 -17.58
C GLN A 50 -25.49 -8.90 -16.59
N THR A 51 -24.27 -8.62 -17.04
CA THR A 51 -23.14 -8.29 -16.15
C THR A 51 -22.79 -6.81 -16.19
N PHE A 52 -22.95 -6.15 -17.33
CA PHE A 52 -22.71 -4.71 -17.45
C PHE A 52 -23.65 -3.90 -16.56
N PRO A 53 -24.98 -4.15 -16.49
CA PRO A 53 -25.86 -3.43 -15.57
C PRO A 53 -25.45 -3.58 -14.10
N LYS A 54 -24.98 -4.77 -13.69
CA LYS A 54 -24.46 -5.01 -12.33
C LYS A 54 -23.20 -4.20 -12.06
N LEU A 55 -22.33 -4.05 -13.05
CA LEU A 55 -21.13 -3.22 -12.93
C LEU A 55 -21.49 -1.75 -12.72
N ILE A 56 -22.49 -1.24 -13.47
CA ILE A 56 -23.03 0.12 -13.28
C ILE A 56 -23.65 0.29 -11.89
N GLU A 57 -24.47 -0.67 -11.44
CA GLU A 57 -25.10 -0.64 -10.12
C GLU A 57 -24.04 -0.59 -9.00
N LEU A 58 -23.00 -1.43 -9.10
CA LEU A 58 -21.88 -1.43 -8.15
C LEU A 58 -21.09 -0.11 -8.19
N ALA A 59 -20.84 0.45 -9.38
CA ALA A 59 -20.18 1.74 -9.52
C ALA A 59 -20.97 2.86 -8.83
N HIS A 60 -22.30 2.87 -8.98
CA HIS A 60 -23.17 3.81 -8.28
C HIS A 60 -23.20 3.59 -6.76
N LEU A 61 -23.27 2.33 -6.31
CA LEU A 61 -23.25 1.99 -4.88
C LEU A 61 -21.94 2.42 -4.21
N LEU A 62 -20.82 2.23 -4.91
CA LEU A 62 -19.47 2.55 -4.45
C LEU A 62 -19.04 3.96 -4.86
N LYS A 63 -20.00 4.82 -5.19
CA LYS A 63 -19.72 6.22 -5.50
C LYS A 63 -19.01 6.87 -4.32
N ASN A 64 -17.93 7.59 -4.61
CA ASN A 64 -17.06 8.26 -3.63
C ASN A 64 -16.29 7.31 -2.70
N VAL A 65 -16.26 6.01 -2.98
CA VAL A 65 -15.46 5.03 -2.24
C VAL A 65 -14.39 4.45 -3.17
N ASP A 66 -13.13 4.49 -2.74
CA ASP A 66 -12.01 3.82 -3.42
C ASP A 66 -11.36 2.81 -2.48
N SER A 67 -10.80 1.76 -3.07
CA SER A 67 -9.91 0.82 -2.38
C SER A 67 -8.48 1.31 -2.56
N VAL A 68 -7.93 1.83 -1.47
CA VAL A 68 -6.56 2.32 -1.36
C VAL A 68 -5.89 1.49 -0.28
N ASN A 69 -4.73 0.89 -0.59
CA ASN A 69 -3.93 0.25 0.45
C ASN A 69 -4.74 -0.82 1.23
N ARG A 70 -5.51 -1.69 0.55
CA ARG A 70 -6.46 -2.66 1.13
C ARG A 70 -7.62 -2.11 1.96
N ARG A 71 -7.72 -0.80 2.15
CA ARG A 71 -8.82 -0.18 2.91
C ARG A 71 -9.76 0.54 1.97
N LEU A 72 -11.04 0.54 2.33
CA LEU A 72 -11.98 1.43 1.69
C LEU A 72 -11.82 2.82 2.29
N ILE A 73 -11.74 3.82 1.42
CA ILE A 73 -11.59 5.22 1.79
C ILE A 73 -12.68 6.01 1.09
N ASN A 74 -13.34 6.89 1.84
CA ASN A 74 -14.19 7.91 1.27
C ASN A 74 -13.31 8.98 0.61
N ILE A 75 -13.51 9.22 -0.67
CA ILE A 75 -12.69 10.08 -1.51
C ILE A 75 -12.86 11.56 -1.13
N ASP A 76 -14.00 11.94 -0.53
CA ASP A 76 -14.31 13.33 -0.22
C ASP A 76 -13.60 13.84 1.04
N ASP A 77 -13.56 13.02 2.09
CA ASP A 77 -13.01 13.39 3.41
C ASP A 77 -11.82 12.53 3.84
N HIS A 78 -11.41 11.57 3.01
CA HIS A 78 -10.35 10.60 3.29
C HIS A 78 -10.57 9.71 4.52
N SER A 79 -11.82 9.62 5.00
CA SER A 79 -12.17 8.75 6.11
C SER A 79 -12.11 7.27 5.72
N ILE A 80 -11.74 6.42 6.67
CA ILE A 80 -11.71 4.97 6.49
C ILE A 80 -13.15 4.44 6.59
N VAL A 81 -13.58 3.69 5.58
CA VAL A 81 -14.88 3.02 5.56
C VAL A 81 -14.69 1.58 6.04
N ILE A 82 -15.33 1.23 7.15
CA ILE A 82 -15.34 -0.13 7.72
C ILE A 82 -16.72 -0.73 7.50
N ASP A 83 -16.89 -1.41 6.36
CA ASP A 83 -18.13 -2.10 6.00
C ASP A 83 -17.77 -3.32 5.12
N ASP A 84 -17.96 -4.52 5.68
CA ASP A 84 -17.64 -5.78 5.02
C ASP A 84 -18.47 -5.98 3.73
N SER A 85 -19.71 -5.48 3.71
CA SER A 85 -20.57 -5.54 2.53
C SER A 85 -20.05 -4.63 1.43
N LEU A 86 -19.64 -3.40 1.75
CA LEU A 86 -19.02 -2.50 0.77
C LEU A 86 -17.68 -3.03 0.29
N GLN A 87 -16.89 -3.65 1.17
CA GLN A 87 -15.63 -4.29 0.79
C GLN A 87 -15.86 -5.44 -0.20
N GLN A 88 -16.88 -6.27 0.05
CA GLN A 88 -17.27 -7.33 -0.88
C GLN A 88 -17.80 -6.76 -2.20
N SER A 89 -18.58 -5.68 -2.17
CA SER A 89 -19.05 -4.98 -3.36
C SER A 89 -17.89 -4.43 -4.19
N MET A 90 -16.89 -3.81 -3.54
CA MET A 90 -15.68 -3.31 -4.22
C MET A 90 -14.86 -4.43 -4.85
N HIS A 91 -14.69 -5.55 -4.14
CA HIS A 91 -14.03 -6.74 -4.71
C HIS A 91 -14.80 -7.27 -5.92
N THR A 92 -16.12 -7.34 -5.83
CA THR A 92 -16.99 -7.78 -6.93
C THR A 92 -16.88 -6.84 -8.12
N PHE A 93 -16.94 -5.52 -7.89
CA PHE A 93 -16.75 -4.49 -8.91
C PHE A 93 -15.44 -4.67 -9.66
N LYS A 94 -14.31 -4.73 -8.95
CA LYS A 94 -12.98 -4.92 -9.57
C LYS A 94 -12.86 -6.26 -10.29
N SER A 95 -13.52 -7.31 -9.79
CA SER A 95 -13.54 -8.61 -10.47
C SER A 95 -14.30 -8.54 -11.79
N LEU A 96 -15.49 -7.95 -11.80
CA LEU A 96 -16.30 -7.79 -13.01
C LEU A 96 -15.62 -6.85 -14.02
N ALA A 97 -15.01 -5.77 -13.56
CA ALA A 97 -14.29 -4.83 -14.41
C ALA A 97 -13.08 -5.49 -15.10
N ARG A 98 -12.40 -6.43 -14.43
CA ARG A 98 -11.32 -7.24 -15.05
C ARG A 98 -11.84 -8.16 -16.16
N VAL A 99 -12.99 -8.80 -15.95
CA VAL A 99 -13.60 -9.64 -16.99
C VAL A 99 -14.04 -8.78 -18.17
N PHE A 100 -14.66 -7.62 -17.91
CA PHE A 100 -15.00 -6.64 -18.94
C PHE A 100 -13.77 -6.21 -19.73
N LEU A 101 -12.65 -5.88 -19.07
CA LEU A 101 -11.43 -5.51 -19.77
C LEU A 101 -10.91 -6.63 -20.68
N GLY A 102 -11.10 -7.89 -20.30
CA GLY A 102 -10.61 -9.06 -21.04
C GLY A 102 -11.52 -9.54 -22.18
N SER A 103 -12.67 -8.92 -22.40
CA SER A 103 -13.61 -9.34 -23.45
C SER A 103 -13.09 -9.02 -24.85
N PRO A 104 -13.45 -9.80 -25.89
CA PRO A 104 -12.94 -9.58 -27.24
C PRO A 104 -13.29 -8.21 -27.82
N THR A 105 -14.50 -7.69 -27.61
CA THR A 105 -14.89 -6.34 -28.06
C THR A 105 -13.99 -5.25 -27.49
N VAL A 106 -13.71 -5.31 -26.19
CA VAL A 106 -12.87 -4.32 -25.50
C VAL A 106 -11.42 -4.48 -25.96
N GLN A 107 -10.92 -5.72 -26.05
CA GLN A 107 -9.58 -6.00 -26.54
C GLN A 107 -9.37 -5.54 -27.99
N GLN A 108 -10.38 -5.68 -28.85
CA GLN A 108 -10.34 -5.18 -30.24
C GLN A 108 -10.35 -3.65 -30.28
N SER A 109 -11.09 -2.98 -29.39
CA SER A 109 -11.03 -1.52 -29.25
C SER A 109 -9.64 -1.07 -28.79
N LEU A 110 -9.06 -1.72 -27.78
CA LEU A 110 -7.71 -1.39 -27.26
C LEU A 110 -6.61 -1.49 -28.34
N THR A 111 -6.67 -2.47 -29.24
CA THR A 111 -5.66 -2.61 -30.31
C THR A 111 -5.75 -1.53 -31.38
N THR A 112 -6.90 -0.88 -31.52
CA THR A 112 -7.09 0.25 -32.46
C THR A 112 -6.70 1.61 -31.87
N GLN A 113 -6.52 1.70 -30.55
CA GLN A 113 -6.18 2.95 -29.88
C GLN A 113 -4.68 3.26 -29.98
N THR A 114 -4.36 4.48 -30.44
CA THR A 114 -2.97 5.00 -30.51
C THR A 114 -2.38 5.38 -29.16
N ALA A 115 -3.23 5.49 -28.13
CA ALA A 115 -2.86 5.92 -26.78
C ALA A 115 -2.18 4.82 -25.95
N ILE A 116 -2.41 3.56 -26.30
CA ILE A 116 -1.91 2.39 -25.58
C ILE A 116 -0.85 1.72 -26.45
N PRO A 117 0.33 1.35 -25.92
CA PRO A 117 1.29 0.55 -26.66
C PRO A 117 0.59 -0.68 -27.26
N PRO A 118 0.83 -1.00 -28.55
CA PRO A 118 0.24 -2.18 -29.15
C PRO A 118 0.52 -3.40 -28.27
N LEU A 119 -0.52 -4.19 -27.97
CA LEU A 119 -0.46 -5.42 -27.15
C LEU A 119 -0.54 -5.24 -25.63
N CYS A 120 -0.74 -4.03 -25.11
CA CYS A 120 -0.89 -3.83 -23.66
C CYS A 120 -2.18 -4.43 -23.10
N PHE A 121 -2.11 -5.11 -21.95
CA PHE A 121 -3.23 -5.74 -21.25
C PHE A 121 -3.94 -6.85 -22.05
N THR A 122 -3.26 -7.44 -23.03
CA THR A 122 -3.83 -8.48 -23.91
C THR A 122 -3.82 -9.86 -23.26
N LYS A 123 -2.83 -10.14 -22.41
CA LYS A 123 -2.71 -11.43 -21.75
C LYS A 123 -3.53 -11.45 -20.45
N PRO A 124 -4.17 -12.58 -20.10
CA PRO A 124 -4.87 -12.72 -18.82
C PRO A 124 -4.00 -12.40 -17.59
N CYS A 125 -2.70 -12.74 -17.62
CA CYS A 125 -1.77 -12.47 -16.53
C CYS A 125 -1.48 -10.97 -16.31
N GLU A 126 -1.62 -10.14 -17.35
CA GLU A 126 -1.44 -8.68 -17.30
C GLU A 126 -2.68 -7.98 -16.72
N ARG A 127 -3.84 -8.63 -16.78
CA ARG A 127 -5.12 -8.14 -16.24
C ARG A 127 -5.35 -8.52 -14.78
N GLY A 128 -4.42 -9.25 -14.18
CA GLY A 128 -4.50 -9.69 -12.79
C GLY A 128 -4.11 -8.59 -11.79
N PRO A 129 -4.69 -8.60 -10.58
CA PRO A 129 -4.29 -7.71 -9.50
C PRO A 129 -2.91 -8.12 -8.97
N MET A 130 -2.13 -7.15 -8.51
CA MET A 130 -0.81 -7.36 -7.95
C MET A 130 -0.65 -6.59 -6.64
N THR A 131 -0.37 -7.31 -5.54
CA THR A 131 0.14 -6.70 -4.30
C THR A 131 1.65 -6.80 -4.27
N ILE A 132 2.33 -5.66 -4.21
CA ILE A 132 3.78 -5.54 -4.15
C ILE A 132 4.18 -5.37 -2.69
N SER A 133 4.81 -6.42 -2.16
CA SER A 133 5.14 -6.54 -0.72
C SER A 133 6.61 -6.87 -0.46
N SER A 134 7.43 -6.95 -1.52
CA SER A 134 8.87 -7.22 -1.44
C SER A 134 9.58 -6.78 -2.73
N LEU A 135 10.88 -6.50 -2.62
CA LEU A 135 11.73 -6.26 -3.80
C LEU A 135 11.77 -7.47 -4.74
N THR A 136 11.67 -8.70 -4.21
CA THR A 136 11.58 -9.93 -5.02
C THR A 136 10.46 -9.88 -6.04
N LYS A 137 9.27 -9.39 -5.66
CA LYS A 137 8.15 -9.26 -6.60
C LYS A 137 8.45 -8.27 -7.72
N VAL A 138 9.02 -7.11 -7.38
CA VAL A 138 9.40 -6.08 -8.35
C VAL A 138 10.46 -6.61 -9.31
N CYS A 139 11.51 -7.24 -8.80
CA CYS A 139 12.60 -7.75 -9.64
C CYS A 139 12.21 -8.95 -10.49
N ASN A 140 11.30 -9.80 -10.01
CA ASN A 140 10.76 -10.89 -10.83
C ASN A 140 9.94 -10.32 -11.99
N PHE A 141 9.10 -9.31 -11.73
CA PHE A 141 8.31 -8.65 -12.77
C PHE A 141 9.18 -7.94 -13.81
N LEU A 142 10.25 -7.26 -13.38
CA LEU A 142 11.22 -6.59 -14.26
C LEU A 142 12.24 -7.54 -14.91
N ASN A 143 12.14 -8.86 -14.68
CA ASN A 143 13.11 -9.86 -15.15
C ASN A 143 14.58 -9.55 -14.76
N ILE A 144 14.79 -8.97 -13.58
CA ILE A 144 16.11 -8.57 -13.09
C ILE A 144 16.91 -9.81 -12.66
N SER A 145 18.14 -9.91 -13.18
CA SER A 145 19.07 -11.00 -12.92
C SER A 145 19.57 -11.03 -11.46
N ALA A 146 20.10 -12.17 -11.01
CA ALA A 146 20.66 -12.30 -9.67
C ALA A 146 21.83 -11.33 -9.40
N GLN A 147 22.65 -11.05 -10.42
CA GLN A 147 23.76 -10.10 -10.32
C GLN A 147 23.24 -8.66 -10.12
N GLN A 148 22.22 -8.25 -10.88
CA GLN A 148 21.61 -6.93 -10.72
C GLN A 148 20.88 -6.80 -9.38
N ARG A 149 20.21 -7.85 -8.89
CA ARG A 149 19.61 -7.84 -7.54
C ARG A 149 20.64 -7.55 -6.45
N LYS A 150 21.88 -8.04 -6.61
CA LYS A 150 22.99 -7.71 -5.70
C LYS A 150 23.35 -6.24 -5.77
N LEU A 151 23.41 -5.65 -6.96
CA LEU A 151 23.67 -4.21 -7.14
C LEU A 151 22.57 -3.36 -6.49
N ILE A 152 21.30 -3.71 -6.73
CA ILE A 152 20.14 -3.05 -6.12
C ILE A 152 20.24 -3.09 -4.60
N ARG A 153 20.54 -4.25 -4.02
CA ARG A 153 20.71 -4.39 -2.57
C ARG A 153 21.82 -3.49 -2.05
N LEU A 154 22.99 -3.47 -2.71
CA LEU A 154 24.13 -2.65 -2.30
C LEU A 154 23.83 -1.15 -2.38
N ALA A 155 23.00 -0.72 -3.33
CA ALA A 155 22.60 0.68 -3.47
C ALA A 155 21.50 1.08 -2.47
N ILE A 156 20.45 0.26 -2.32
CA ILE A 156 19.25 0.59 -1.53
C ILE A 156 19.49 0.39 -0.04
N CYS A 157 20.06 -0.74 0.39
CA CYS A 157 20.11 -1.12 1.81
C CYS A 157 20.76 -0.04 2.69
N PRO A 158 21.92 0.54 2.34
CA PRO A 158 22.52 1.58 3.18
C PRO A 158 21.65 2.84 3.29
N GLN A 159 20.88 3.19 2.25
CA GLN A 159 20.01 4.38 2.26
C GLN A 159 18.79 4.15 3.16
N VAL A 160 18.13 3.00 3.03
CA VAL A 160 16.85 2.74 3.71
C VAL A 160 17.00 2.19 5.13
N THR A 161 18.19 1.72 5.52
CA THR A 161 18.45 1.20 6.87
C THR A 161 19.05 2.23 7.81
N GLN A 162 19.10 3.50 7.41
CA GLN A 162 19.51 4.60 8.29
C GLN A 162 18.60 4.65 9.54
N HIS A 163 19.19 5.02 10.68
CA HIS A 163 18.48 5.07 11.96
C HIS A 163 17.21 5.94 11.91
N GLN A 164 17.23 7.07 11.19
CA GLN A 164 16.07 7.95 11.02
C GLN A 164 14.95 7.32 10.19
N ILE A 165 15.29 6.57 9.13
CA ILE A 165 14.30 5.85 8.30
C ILE A 165 13.70 4.70 9.11
N TRP A 166 14.54 3.97 9.86
CA TRP A 166 14.09 2.91 10.76
C TRP A 166 13.11 3.40 11.83
N THR A 167 13.50 4.43 12.59
CA THR A 167 12.66 5.05 13.64
C THR A 167 11.39 5.66 13.06
N GLY A 168 11.50 6.38 11.94
CA GLY A 168 10.36 6.95 11.24
C GLY A 168 9.34 5.91 10.78
N ALA A 169 9.81 4.81 10.18
CA ALA A 169 8.94 3.72 9.75
C ALA A 169 8.22 3.04 10.93
N LEU A 170 8.92 2.82 12.05
CA LEU A 170 8.29 2.29 13.27
C LEU A 170 7.24 3.26 13.82
N LYS A 171 7.53 4.56 13.82
CA LYS A 171 6.59 5.59 14.29
C LYS A 171 5.34 5.66 13.42
N GLU A 172 5.50 5.63 12.09
CA GLU A 172 4.39 5.58 11.13
C GLU A 172 3.51 4.35 11.37
N LEU A 173 4.13 3.17 11.50
CA LEU A 173 3.45 1.91 11.81
C LEU A 173 2.63 1.99 13.11
N LEU A 174 3.26 2.44 14.19
CA LEU A 174 2.62 2.52 15.51
C LEU A 174 1.52 3.59 15.56
N THR A 175 1.68 4.70 14.82
CA THR A 175 0.64 5.74 14.71
C THR A 175 -0.58 5.23 13.94
N GLY A 176 -0.35 4.50 12.85
CA GLY A 176 -1.41 3.82 12.11
C GLY A 176 -2.16 2.81 12.99
N LEU A 177 -1.44 1.99 13.75
CA LEU A 177 -2.02 1.00 14.66
C LEU A 177 -2.75 1.65 15.85
N LYS A 178 -2.23 2.77 16.38
CA LYS A 178 -2.91 3.56 17.41
C LYS A 178 -4.31 3.97 16.93
N SER A 179 -4.39 4.54 15.74
CA SER A 179 -5.66 4.97 15.14
C SER A 179 -6.65 3.81 14.97
N GLU A 180 -6.16 2.64 14.51
CA GLU A 180 -6.98 1.44 14.33
C GLU A 180 -7.50 0.86 15.66
N THR A 181 -6.63 0.81 16.67
CA THR A 181 -6.98 0.29 17.99
C THR A 181 -7.91 1.23 18.74
N GLU A 182 -7.79 2.55 18.57
CA GLU A 182 -8.73 3.56 19.10
C GLU A 182 -10.13 3.39 18.48
N LEU A 183 -10.21 3.27 17.15
CA LEU A 183 -11.46 3.00 16.44
C LEU A 183 -12.12 1.70 16.92
N LEU A 184 -11.36 0.60 16.99
CA LEU A 184 -11.88 -0.67 17.50
C LEU A 184 -12.32 -0.60 18.96
N GLY A 185 -11.57 0.11 19.80
CA GLY A 185 -11.86 0.29 21.22
C GLY A 185 -13.18 1.00 21.48
N HIS A 186 -13.55 1.97 20.64
CA HIS A 186 -14.85 2.65 20.71
C HIS A 186 -16.03 1.73 20.38
N HIS A 187 -15.84 0.78 19.46
CA HIS A 187 -16.91 -0.12 19.02
C HIS A 187 -17.02 -1.39 19.85
N THR A 188 -15.90 -1.99 20.23
CA THR A 188 -15.82 -3.28 20.93
C THR A 188 -14.73 -3.23 22.00
N PRO A 189 -14.97 -2.63 23.17
CA PRO A 189 -13.95 -2.53 24.22
C PRO A 189 -13.61 -3.93 24.74
N TYR A 190 -12.39 -4.36 24.45
CA TYR A 190 -11.82 -5.63 24.90
C TYR A 190 -10.52 -5.37 25.65
N LYS A 191 -10.26 -6.14 26.71
CA LYS A 191 -9.04 -6.00 27.55
C LYS A 191 -7.75 -5.98 26.72
N GLY A 192 -7.64 -6.83 25.70
CA GLY A 192 -6.48 -6.86 24.82
C GLY A 192 -6.33 -5.62 23.93
N ILE A 193 -7.43 -4.97 23.51
CA ILE A 193 -7.35 -3.71 22.75
C ILE A 193 -6.84 -2.58 23.66
N ILE A 194 -7.37 -2.49 24.89
CA ILE A 194 -6.94 -1.47 25.87
C ILE A 194 -5.46 -1.65 26.22
N MET A 195 -5.03 -2.88 26.50
CA MET A 195 -3.61 -3.17 26.74
C MET A 195 -2.76 -2.86 25.50
N GLY A 196 -3.23 -3.23 24.31
CA GLY A 196 -2.57 -2.90 23.05
C GLY A 196 -2.36 -1.38 22.87
N GLN A 197 -3.38 -0.57 23.15
CA GLN A 197 -3.27 0.90 23.10
C GLN A 197 -2.20 1.44 24.05
N GLN A 198 -2.14 0.92 25.28
CA GLN A 198 -1.12 1.30 26.27
C GLN A 198 0.29 0.93 25.81
N ILE A 199 0.45 -0.25 25.22
CA ILE A 199 1.75 -0.70 24.69
C ILE A 199 2.16 0.17 23.49
N VAL A 200 1.24 0.46 22.56
CA VAL A 200 1.51 1.37 21.42
C VAL A 200 1.94 2.75 21.90
N HIS A 201 1.23 3.31 22.89
CA HIS A 201 1.60 4.60 23.49
C HIS A 201 3.01 4.56 24.10
N SER A 202 3.35 3.48 24.80
CA SER A 202 4.67 3.30 25.41
C SER A 202 5.78 3.20 24.37
N CYS A 203 5.56 2.44 23.28
CA CYS A 203 6.50 2.36 22.16
C CYS A 203 6.70 3.73 21.49
N LEU A 204 5.62 4.49 21.25
CA LEU A 204 5.72 5.82 20.66
C LEU A 204 6.51 6.78 21.56
N LYS A 205 6.24 6.77 22.87
CA LYS A 205 6.98 7.57 23.84
C LYS A 205 8.47 7.19 23.89
N PHE A 206 8.78 5.90 23.79
CA PHE A 206 10.15 5.41 23.68
C PHE A 206 10.83 5.95 22.41
N LEU A 207 10.16 5.90 21.26
CA LEU A 207 10.72 6.39 19.99
C LEU A 207 10.89 7.92 19.98
N ASP A 208 9.96 8.67 20.56
CA ASP A 208 10.11 10.12 20.71
C ASP A 208 11.30 10.46 21.62
N ALA A 209 11.53 9.63 22.64
CA ALA A 209 12.78 9.71 23.37
C ALA A 209 13.98 9.39 22.43
N ALA A 210 13.99 8.30 21.69
CA ALA A 210 15.11 7.96 20.81
C ALA A 210 15.47 9.05 19.75
N VAL A 211 14.51 9.89 19.32
CA VAL A 211 14.66 10.79 18.17
C VAL A 211 14.91 12.26 18.53
N THR A 212 14.49 12.75 19.71
CA THR A 212 14.68 14.18 20.07
C THR A 212 16.15 14.52 20.34
N TYR A 213 16.83 15.03 19.32
CA TYR A 213 18.00 15.88 19.47
C TYR A 213 17.52 17.31 19.74
N ASP A 214 17.92 17.90 20.87
CA ASP A 214 17.67 19.32 21.15
C ASP A 214 18.66 20.17 20.32
N PRO A 215 18.21 20.89 19.28
CA PRO A 215 19.09 21.70 18.43
C PRO A 215 19.70 22.91 19.16
N ASN A 216 19.14 23.31 20.31
CA ASN A 216 19.70 24.38 21.16
C ASN A 216 20.71 23.85 22.19
N SER A 217 20.87 22.53 22.28
CA SER A 217 21.87 21.89 23.13
C SER A 217 23.20 21.89 22.41
N THR A 218 24.15 22.72 22.84
CA THR A 218 25.55 22.72 22.40
C THR A 218 26.26 21.44 22.87
N SER A 219 25.88 20.30 22.31
CA SER A 219 26.14 18.96 22.85
C SER A 219 27.49 18.37 22.44
N TRP A 220 28.25 19.03 21.56
CA TRP A 220 29.61 18.60 21.19
C TRP A 220 30.61 18.78 22.36
N MET A 221 30.22 19.52 23.41
CA MET A 221 30.99 19.72 24.65
C MET A 221 30.40 19.01 25.88
N ARG A 222 29.31 18.23 25.76
CA ARG A 222 28.80 17.46 26.92
C ARG A 222 29.76 16.33 27.25
N LEU A 223 30.51 16.50 28.34
CA LEU A 223 31.16 15.39 29.03
C LEU A 223 30.10 14.34 29.39
N SER A 224 30.43 13.06 29.24
CA SER A 224 29.59 11.94 29.68
C SER A 224 29.02 12.24 31.07
N PRO A 225 27.71 12.05 31.32
CA PRO A 225 27.14 12.30 32.64
C PRO A 225 28.00 11.60 33.70
N SER A 226 28.46 12.36 34.70
CA SER A 226 29.16 11.78 35.85
C SER A 226 28.30 10.64 36.38
N LYS A 227 28.87 9.44 36.54
CA LYS A 227 28.19 8.25 37.07
C LYS A 227 27.59 8.58 38.44
N VAL A 228 26.37 9.10 38.46
CA VAL A 228 25.56 9.18 39.67
C VAL A 228 25.23 7.73 40.02
N SER A 229 25.50 7.36 41.26
CA SER A 229 25.23 6.05 41.83
C SER A 229 23.77 5.65 41.61
N GLY A 230 23.58 4.71 40.68
CA GLY A 230 22.31 4.34 40.09
C GLY A 230 22.45 4.43 38.57
N SER A 231 22.92 3.34 37.92
CA SER A 231 23.02 3.28 36.46
C SER A 231 21.72 3.79 35.84
N PRO A 232 21.74 4.77 34.92
CA PRO A 232 20.57 5.04 34.09
C PRO A 232 20.22 3.71 33.42
N VAL A 233 18.94 3.35 33.40
CA VAL A 233 18.47 2.16 32.68
C VAL A 233 18.86 2.36 31.22
N THR A 234 19.85 1.61 30.76
CA THR A 234 20.33 1.71 29.39
C THR A 234 19.29 1.06 28.49
N HIS A 235 18.50 1.89 27.83
CA HIS A 235 17.47 1.42 26.93
C HIS A 235 18.07 0.76 25.69
N LYS A 236 17.50 -0.37 25.29
CA LYS A 236 17.92 -1.11 24.09
C LYS A 236 16.73 -1.29 23.14
N TRP A 237 17.03 -1.63 21.89
CA TRP A 237 15.98 -2.06 20.96
C TRP A 237 15.27 -3.35 21.40
N GLU A 238 15.90 -4.15 22.26
CA GLU A 238 15.28 -5.31 22.93
C GLU A 238 14.02 -4.92 23.71
N ASP A 239 14.00 -3.77 24.38
CA ASP A 239 12.83 -3.29 25.12
C ASP A 239 11.62 -3.09 24.19
N ILE A 240 11.83 -2.49 23.01
CA ILE A 240 10.77 -2.36 22.00
C ILE A 240 10.36 -3.72 21.45
N LEU A 241 11.30 -4.63 21.23
CA LEU A 241 11.01 -5.96 20.72
C LEU A 241 10.10 -6.74 21.67
N GLU A 242 10.33 -6.65 22.98
CA GLU A 242 9.45 -7.24 24.01
C GLU A 242 8.06 -6.62 23.97
N MET A 243 7.97 -5.28 23.96
CA MET A 243 6.69 -4.58 23.80
C MET A 243 5.97 -4.98 22.51
N PHE A 244 6.69 -5.20 21.40
CA PHE A 244 6.11 -5.69 20.14
C PHE A 244 5.52 -7.10 20.30
N ASN A 245 6.19 -7.99 21.02
CA ASN A 245 5.67 -9.33 21.27
C ASN A 245 4.37 -9.28 22.09
N ASP A 246 4.34 -8.46 23.14
CA ASP A 246 3.17 -8.28 23.98
C ASP A 246 2.02 -7.63 23.21
N LEU A 247 2.33 -6.64 22.38
CA LEU A 247 1.36 -5.97 21.51
C LEU A 247 0.72 -6.96 20.54
N MET A 248 1.52 -7.77 19.84
CA MET A 248 1.00 -8.80 18.95
C MET A 248 0.15 -9.83 19.69
N ASN A 249 0.53 -10.20 20.92
CA ASN A 249 -0.26 -11.10 21.76
C ASN A 249 -1.61 -10.50 22.15
N CYS A 250 -1.62 -9.23 22.57
CA CYS A 250 -2.83 -8.50 22.96
C CYS A 250 -3.81 -8.35 21.79
N LEU A 251 -3.30 -8.08 20.59
CA LEU A 251 -4.08 -7.80 19.39
C LEU A 251 -4.37 -9.04 18.53
N ARG A 252 -3.88 -10.22 18.92
CA ARG A 252 -3.97 -11.48 18.16
C ARG A 252 -5.39 -11.83 17.71
N LYS A 253 -6.40 -11.57 18.56
CA LYS A 253 -7.80 -11.89 18.27
C LYS A 253 -8.42 -11.02 17.18
N GLU A 254 -7.94 -9.79 17.04
CA GLU A 254 -8.46 -8.79 16.10
C GLU A 254 -7.51 -8.53 14.94
N LYS A 255 -6.49 -9.38 14.76
CA LYS A 255 -5.43 -9.21 13.76
C LYS A 255 -5.93 -9.03 12.33
N GLU A 256 -7.09 -9.62 12.01
CA GLU A 256 -7.72 -9.53 10.68
C GLU A 256 -8.36 -8.17 10.41
N LYS A 257 -8.77 -7.46 11.47
CA LYS A 257 -9.35 -6.11 11.40
C LYS A 257 -8.29 -5.01 11.47
N LEU A 258 -7.08 -5.35 11.92
CA LEU A 258 -5.97 -4.43 12.11
C LEU A 258 -5.07 -4.45 10.87
N PHE A 259 -5.24 -3.46 10.03
CA PHE A 259 -4.50 -3.36 8.78
C PHE A 259 -2.98 -3.20 8.99
N HIS A 260 -2.55 -2.55 10.07
CA HIS A 260 -1.12 -2.43 10.40
C HIS A 260 -0.55 -3.66 11.13
N PHE A 261 -1.37 -4.60 11.59
CA PHE A 261 -0.88 -5.76 12.35
C PHE A 261 0.13 -6.63 11.58
N PRO A 262 -0.09 -7.01 10.31
CA PRO A 262 0.89 -7.78 9.55
C PRO A 262 2.25 -7.07 9.41
N LYS A 263 2.27 -5.74 9.52
CA LYS A 263 3.51 -4.95 9.43
C LYS A 263 4.31 -4.98 10.74
N LEU A 264 3.68 -5.26 11.89
CA LEU A 264 4.41 -5.54 13.13
C LEU A 264 5.29 -6.78 12.99
N GLU A 265 4.72 -7.87 12.44
CA GLU A 265 5.46 -9.12 12.20
C GLU A 265 6.63 -8.89 11.25
N VAL A 266 6.40 -8.09 10.20
CA VAL A 266 7.44 -7.72 9.23
C VAL A 266 8.54 -6.90 9.91
N MET A 267 8.22 -5.88 10.69
CA MET A 267 9.22 -5.03 11.33
C MET A 267 9.98 -5.74 12.47
N LYS A 268 9.38 -6.78 13.08
CA LYS A 268 10.06 -7.64 14.05
C LYS A 268 11.31 -8.32 13.48
N GLU A 269 11.31 -8.65 12.18
CA GLU A 269 12.49 -9.17 11.49
C GLU A 269 13.72 -8.27 11.71
N GLY A 270 13.55 -6.95 11.53
CA GLY A 270 14.61 -5.96 11.72
C GLY A 270 14.95 -5.75 13.21
N LEU A 271 13.94 -5.66 14.09
CA LEU A 271 14.14 -5.48 15.53
C LEU A 271 15.01 -6.59 16.12
N LEU A 272 14.80 -7.84 15.70
CA LEU A 272 15.60 -8.99 16.14
C LEU A 272 17.09 -8.83 15.82
N GLN A 273 17.43 -8.17 14.70
CA GLN A 273 18.82 -7.99 14.28
C GLN A 273 19.53 -6.91 15.09
N ILE A 274 18.78 -5.92 15.59
CA ILE A 274 19.33 -4.76 16.31
C ILE A 274 19.05 -4.79 17.81
N LYS A 275 18.45 -5.86 18.35
CA LYS A 275 18.01 -5.94 19.76
C LYS A 275 19.09 -5.52 20.77
N ASP A 276 20.35 -5.88 20.53
CA ASP A 276 21.45 -5.58 21.46
C ASP A 276 22.01 -4.14 21.33
N VAL A 277 21.51 -3.34 20.38
CA VAL A 277 21.97 -1.97 20.12
C VAL A 277 21.30 -1.01 21.09
N VAL A 278 22.09 -0.08 21.64
CA VAL A 278 21.66 0.87 22.67
C VAL A 278 20.90 2.04 22.05
N VAL A 279 19.84 2.46 22.73
CA VAL A 279 18.95 3.59 22.39
C VAL A 279 18.84 4.51 23.60
N ASP A 280 19.98 4.94 24.13
CA ASP A 280 20.04 5.84 25.28
C ASP A 280 20.32 7.28 24.83
N LYS A 281 19.71 8.25 25.50
CA LYS A 281 19.98 9.69 25.35
C LYS A 281 21.13 10.17 26.21
N ASN A 282 21.46 9.41 27.26
CA ASN A 282 22.44 9.79 28.27
C ASN A 282 23.87 9.44 27.86
N ILE A 283 24.06 8.89 26.66
CA ILE A 283 25.37 8.63 26.07
C ILE A 283 25.85 9.84 25.28
N GLY A 284 27.17 10.01 25.18
CA GLY A 284 27.77 11.14 24.45
C GLY A 284 27.49 11.08 22.95
N TYR A 285 27.53 12.23 22.27
CA TYR A 285 27.23 12.37 20.83
C TYR A 285 27.97 11.36 19.94
N ARG A 286 29.26 11.14 20.20
CA ARG A 286 30.09 10.17 19.45
C ARG A 286 29.55 8.75 19.59
N GLU A 287 29.09 8.40 20.78
CA GLU A 287 28.51 7.08 21.07
C GLU A 287 27.13 6.96 20.42
N THR A 288 26.29 8.00 20.47
CA THR A 288 25.00 8.01 19.74
C THR A 288 25.22 7.75 18.25
N ARG A 289 26.14 8.47 17.60
CA ARG A 289 26.47 8.25 16.17
C ARG A 289 27.01 6.84 15.92
N HIS A 290 27.78 6.29 16.86
CA HIS A 290 28.24 4.91 16.77
C HIS A 290 27.06 3.92 16.81
N GLN A 291 26.11 4.08 17.74
CA GLN A 291 24.92 3.23 17.84
C GLN A 291 24.03 3.36 16.59
N GLU A 292 23.82 4.56 16.05
CA GLU A 292 23.10 4.77 14.79
C GLU A 292 23.77 4.04 13.62
N SER A 293 25.10 4.11 13.54
CA SER A 293 25.88 3.39 12.53
C SER A 293 25.79 1.86 12.72
N LEU A 294 25.73 1.38 13.97
CA LEU A 294 25.54 -0.04 14.27
C LEU A 294 24.16 -0.53 13.80
N VAL A 295 23.08 0.24 14.00
CA VAL A 295 21.75 -0.08 13.46
C VAL A 295 21.83 -0.27 11.95
N GLN A 296 22.36 0.73 11.23
CA GLN A 296 22.48 0.69 9.78
C GLN A 296 23.34 -0.49 9.31
N LYS A 297 24.50 -0.72 9.95
CA LYS A 297 25.43 -1.81 9.60
C LYS A 297 24.80 -3.18 9.80
N LYS A 298 24.12 -3.40 10.94
CA LYS A 298 23.46 -4.68 11.24
C LYS A 298 22.34 -4.93 10.24
N LEU A 299 21.41 -3.99 10.06
CA LEU A 299 20.28 -4.12 9.13
C LEU A 299 20.73 -4.27 7.66
N THR A 300 21.73 -3.50 7.21
CA THR A 300 22.28 -3.64 5.85
C THR A 300 22.87 -5.03 5.61
N LYS A 301 23.52 -5.61 6.64
CA LYS A 301 24.12 -6.94 6.52
C LYS A 301 23.05 -8.04 6.46
N THR A 302 22.00 -7.92 7.26
CA THR A 302 21.03 -9.00 7.51
C THR A 302 19.82 -8.95 6.60
N LEU A 303 19.31 -7.77 6.27
CA LEU A 303 18.12 -7.62 5.46
C LEU A 303 18.42 -7.89 3.98
N GLY A 304 17.84 -8.97 3.47
CA GLY A 304 18.00 -9.44 2.10
C GLY A 304 16.93 -8.91 1.14
N HIS A 305 17.03 -9.31 -0.11
CA HIS A 305 16.08 -8.93 -1.16
C HIS A 305 14.65 -9.44 -0.95
N SER A 306 14.53 -10.63 -0.36
CA SER A 306 13.25 -11.22 0.03
C SER A 306 12.66 -10.63 1.31
N SER A 307 13.43 -9.81 2.04
CA SER A 307 13.00 -9.21 3.31
C SER A 307 11.84 -8.25 3.05
N ARG A 308 10.70 -8.55 3.70
CA ARG A 308 9.56 -7.63 3.73
C ARG A 308 9.85 -6.41 4.60
N CYS A 309 10.74 -6.56 5.59
CA CYS A 309 11.20 -5.47 6.43
C CYS A 309 11.96 -4.45 5.59
N LEU A 310 12.93 -4.90 4.78
CA LEU A 310 13.66 -4.03 3.86
C LEU A 310 12.71 -3.28 2.92
N PHE A 311 11.73 -3.99 2.36
CA PHE A 311 10.75 -3.40 1.47
C PHE A 311 9.89 -2.34 2.18
N THR A 312 9.48 -2.60 3.42
CA THR A 312 8.72 -1.64 4.23
C THR A 312 9.54 -0.37 4.51
N LEU A 313 10.84 -0.52 4.79
CA LEU A 313 11.76 0.62 4.94
C LEU A 313 11.93 1.40 3.63
N LEU A 314 12.01 0.72 2.49
CA LEU A 314 12.07 1.36 1.18
C LEU A 314 10.80 2.16 0.88
N MET A 315 9.63 1.59 1.17
CA MET A 315 8.35 2.28 1.00
C MET A 315 8.27 3.54 1.88
N PHE A 316 8.77 3.47 3.11
CA PHE A 316 8.83 4.62 3.99
C PHE A 316 9.82 5.67 3.47
N TYR A 317 11.00 5.25 3.01
CA TYR A 317 12.01 6.15 2.42
C TYR A 317 11.49 6.90 1.20
N LEU A 318 10.82 6.22 0.27
CA LEU A 318 10.34 6.84 -0.98
C LEU A 318 9.06 7.65 -0.81
N TYR A 319 8.14 7.19 0.04
CA TYR A 319 6.76 7.69 0.06
C TYR A 319 6.21 8.04 1.44
N GLY A 320 7.01 7.90 2.50
CA GLY A 320 6.60 8.13 3.89
C GLY A 320 5.54 7.15 4.37
N SER A 321 5.40 5.98 3.75
CA SER A 321 4.35 5.00 4.04
C SER A 321 4.94 3.63 4.30
N VAL A 322 4.41 2.89 5.28
CA VAL A 322 4.81 1.50 5.57
C VAL A 322 3.97 0.45 4.84
N VAL A 323 3.07 0.89 3.99
CA VAL A 323 2.04 0.06 3.36
C VAL A 323 2.54 -0.61 2.07
N ASP A 324 2.08 -1.84 1.83
CA ASP A 324 2.28 -2.55 0.56
C ASP A 324 1.51 -1.86 -0.58
N VAL A 325 2.08 -1.84 -1.78
CA VAL A 325 1.45 -1.20 -2.95
C VAL A 325 0.48 -2.18 -3.62
N GLU A 326 -0.67 -1.66 -4.05
CA GLU A 326 -1.67 -2.44 -4.78
C GLU A 326 -1.95 -1.85 -6.15
N VAL A 327 -2.02 -2.73 -7.13
CA VAL A 327 -2.35 -2.42 -8.52
C VAL A 327 -3.46 -3.38 -8.94
N ASP A 328 -4.53 -2.86 -9.53
CA ASP A 328 -5.67 -3.71 -9.92
C ASP A 328 -5.39 -4.49 -11.22
N ILE A 329 -4.51 -3.95 -12.07
CA ILE A 329 -4.08 -4.51 -13.36
C ILE A 329 -2.56 -4.36 -13.44
N SER A 330 -1.85 -5.46 -13.33
CA SER A 330 -0.37 -5.50 -13.31
C SER A 330 0.27 -4.99 -14.60
N GLY A 331 -0.38 -5.17 -15.74
CA GLY A 331 0.15 -4.81 -17.05
C GLY A 331 1.48 -5.50 -17.35
N GLY A 332 2.37 -4.79 -18.05
CA GLY A 332 3.62 -5.35 -18.56
C GLY A 332 4.61 -4.28 -19.00
N ILE A 333 5.76 -4.75 -19.49
CA ILE A 333 6.82 -3.91 -20.08
C ILE A 333 6.81 -4.15 -21.59
N TYR A 334 6.75 -3.08 -22.36
CA TYR A 334 6.65 -3.12 -23.81
C TYR A 334 7.77 -2.29 -24.45
N GLU A 335 8.27 -2.71 -25.60
CA GLU A 335 9.23 -1.91 -26.38
C GLU A 335 8.48 -0.76 -27.08
N ASN A 336 8.91 0.48 -26.86
CA ASN A 336 8.25 1.65 -27.40
C ASN A 336 9.02 2.23 -28.61
N GLY A 337 8.86 1.58 -29.77
CA GLY A 337 9.17 2.14 -31.10
C GLY A 337 10.63 2.55 -31.38
N GLY A 338 11.56 2.32 -30.44
CA GLY A 338 12.96 2.70 -30.56
C GLY A 338 13.86 1.75 -29.78
N LYS A 339 15.12 1.65 -30.23
CA LYS A 339 16.14 0.84 -29.56
C LYS A 339 16.33 1.36 -28.13
N ASP A 340 16.25 0.46 -27.15
CA ASP A 340 16.46 0.76 -25.73
C ASP A 340 15.44 1.75 -25.14
N ARG A 341 14.19 1.78 -25.64
CA ARG A 341 13.07 2.52 -25.01
C ARG A 341 11.96 1.56 -24.63
N PHE A 342 11.66 1.51 -23.34
CA PHE A 342 10.66 0.63 -22.76
C PHE A 342 9.53 1.44 -22.13
N CYS A 343 8.32 0.89 -22.16
CA CYS A 343 7.15 1.46 -21.53
C CYS A 343 6.58 0.46 -20.52
N LEU A 344 6.48 0.88 -19.26
CA LEU A 344 5.77 0.14 -18.22
C LEU A 344 4.34 0.66 -18.12
N CYS A 345 3.38 -0.24 -18.31
CA CYS A 345 1.97 0.07 -18.19
C CYS A 345 1.37 -0.63 -16.96
N MET A 346 0.61 0.09 -16.16
CA MET A 346 -0.14 -0.44 -15.02
C MET A 346 -1.51 0.20 -14.92
N GLY A 347 -2.45 -0.50 -14.27
CA GLY A 347 -3.84 -0.12 -14.31
C GLY A 347 -4.60 -0.15 -12.98
N LYS A 348 -5.64 0.67 -12.90
CA LYS A 348 -6.56 0.77 -11.76
C LYS A 348 -8.01 0.89 -12.25
N PHE A 349 -8.94 0.25 -11.55
CA PHE A 349 -10.37 0.46 -11.78
C PHE A 349 -10.91 1.51 -10.83
N LEU A 350 -11.70 2.43 -11.37
CA LEU A 350 -12.36 3.49 -10.63
C LEU A 350 -13.88 3.37 -10.75
N THR A 351 -14.57 3.64 -9.65
CA THR A 351 -16.03 3.61 -9.57
C THR A 351 -16.67 4.84 -10.21
N SER A 352 -15.90 5.91 -10.42
CA SER A 352 -16.38 7.17 -11.00
C SER A 352 -15.26 7.90 -11.74
N GLY A 353 -15.61 8.58 -12.83
CA GLY A 353 -14.74 9.49 -13.58
C GLY A 353 -14.61 10.90 -12.96
N GLU A 354 -15.15 11.12 -11.76
CA GLU A 354 -15.04 12.40 -11.06
C GLU A 354 -13.58 12.76 -10.72
N GLY A 355 -13.24 14.05 -10.81
CA GLY A 355 -11.86 14.52 -10.74
C GLY A 355 -11.11 14.11 -9.46
N LYS A 356 -11.76 14.07 -8.29
CA LYS A 356 -11.12 13.61 -7.05
C LYS A 356 -10.77 12.12 -7.09
N THR A 357 -11.68 11.30 -7.61
CA THR A 357 -11.49 9.85 -7.78
C THR A 357 -10.36 9.55 -8.75
N VAL A 358 -10.36 10.23 -9.90
CA VAL A 358 -9.28 10.15 -10.90
C VAL A 358 -7.95 10.59 -10.29
N GLN A 359 -7.91 11.71 -9.56
CA GLN A 359 -6.69 12.20 -8.93
C GLN A 359 -6.14 11.21 -7.89
N SER A 360 -7.01 10.59 -7.08
CA SER A 360 -6.63 9.54 -6.13
C SER A 360 -6.02 8.34 -6.86
N GLY A 361 -6.67 7.88 -7.93
CA GLY A 361 -6.19 6.76 -8.74
C GLY A 361 -4.83 7.04 -9.39
N VAL A 362 -4.65 8.24 -9.95
CA VAL A 362 -3.37 8.68 -10.54
C VAL A 362 -2.26 8.67 -9.49
N LYS A 363 -2.49 9.23 -8.29
CA LYS A 363 -1.50 9.24 -7.21
C LYS A 363 -1.09 7.83 -6.77
N GLN A 364 -2.03 6.89 -6.75
CA GLN A 364 -1.75 5.50 -6.39
C GLN A 364 -0.93 4.77 -7.46
N LEU A 365 -1.32 4.92 -8.72
CA LEU A 365 -0.56 4.34 -9.84
C LEU A 365 0.83 4.96 -9.98
N ASP A 366 0.97 6.28 -9.78
CA ASP A 366 2.29 6.96 -9.80
C ASP A 366 3.24 6.37 -8.76
N ARG A 367 2.75 6.06 -7.55
CA ARG A 367 3.56 5.38 -6.51
C ARG A 367 4.00 3.99 -6.93
N ALA A 368 3.12 3.22 -7.57
CA ALA A 368 3.45 1.89 -8.07
C ALA A 368 4.49 1.98 -9.19
N LEU A 369 4.19 2.73 -10.25
CA LEU A 369 5.06 2.91 -11.41
C LEU A 369 6.43 3.49 -11.01
N GLY A 370 6.44 4.49 -10.12
CA GLY A 370 7.66 5.10 -9.59
C GLY A 370 8.55 4.11 -8.84
N LEU A 371 7.97 3.14 -8.11
CA LEU A 371 8.74 2.08 -7.46
C LEU A 371 9.45 1.19 -8.48
N PHE A 372 8.77 0.79 -9.56
CA PHE A 372 9.38 0.00 -10.63
C PHE A 372 10.48 0.78 -11.35
N LYS A 373 10.26 2.05 -11.65
CA LYS A 373 11.26 2.92 -12.26
C LYS A 373 12.50 3.07 -11.39
N TYR A 374 12.32 3.33 -10.10
CA TYR A 374 13.42 3.41 -9.14
C TYR A 374 14.26 2.12 -9.14
N VAL A 375 13.61 0.95 -9.15
CA VAL A 375 14.32 -0.34 -9.19
C VAL A 375 14.99 -0.58 -10.55
N TRP A 376 14.35 -0.22 -11.66
CA TRP A 376 14.91 -0.30 -13.02
C TRP A 376 16.22 0.49 -13.14
N GLU A 377 16.20 1.76 -12.73
CA GLU A 377 17.35 2.66 -12.76
C GLU A 377 18.46 2.18 -11.81
N THR A 378 18.09 1.75 -10.60
CA THR A 378 19.06 1.23 -9.61
C THR A 378 19.72 -0.06 -10.10
N ALA A 379 18.99 -0.91 -10.82
CA ALA A 379 19.49 -2.13 -11.43
C ALA A 379 20.41 -1.89 -12.64
N ARG A 380 20.53 -0.62 -13.09
CA ARG A 380 21.23 -0.23 -14.32
C ARG A 380 20.72 -1.02 -15.52
N MET A 381 19.41 -1.19 -15.61
CA MET A 381 18.78 -1.77 -16.78
C MET A 381 19.11 -0.93 -18.01
N LYS A 382 19.31 -1.60 -19.15
CA LYS A 382 19.63 -0.92 -20.39
C LYS A 382 18.36 -0.26 -20.93
N GLY A 383 18.47 1.01 -21.30
CA GLY A 383 17.37 1.77 -21.88
C GLY A 383 16.49 2.51 -20.89
N ASP A 384 15.73 3.46 -21.42
CA ASP A 384 14.85 4.32 -20.65
C ASP A 384 13.51 3.64 -20.39
N LEU A 385 12.99 3.78 -19.16
CA LEU A 385 11.67 3.29 -18.77
C LEU A 385 10.68 4.46 -18.67
N GLU A 386 9.80 4.55 -19.67
CA GLU A 386 8.63 5.41 -19.69
C GLU A 386 7.50 4.78 -18.86
N LEU A 387 6.72 5.62 -18.19
CA LEU A 387 5.66 5.17 -17.27
C LEU A 387 4.30 5.60 -17.81
N GLN A 388 3.38 4.63 -17.92
CA GLN A 388 2.00 4.85 -18.31
C GLN A 388 1.02 4.24 -17.30
N GLY A 389 0.13 5.08 -16.78
CA GLY A 389 -0.98 4.63 -15.93
C GLY A 389 -2.28 4.59 -16.72
N HIS A 390 -3.09 3.56 -16.50
CA HIS A 390 -4.37 3.38 -17.17
C HIS A 390 -5.49 3.28 -16.13
N LEU A 391 -6.47 4.18 -16.19
CA LEU A 391 -7.58 4.24 -15.25
C LEU A 391 -8.86 3.90 -16.00
N TRP A 392 -9.51 2.79 -15.66
CA TRP A 392 -10.79 2.42 -16.26
C TRP A 392 -11.92 2.85 -15.34
N CYS A 393 -12.79 3.70 -15.87
CA CYS A 393 -13.83 4.37 -15.10
C CYS A 393 -15.18 4.12 -15.76
N VAL A 394 -16.17 3.73 -14.95
CA VAL A 394 -17.55 3.63 -15.44
C VAL A 394 -18.08 5.00 -15.83
N GLY A 395 -18.54 5.13 -17.08
CA GLY A 395 -19.15 6.36 -17.59
C GLY A 395 -18.21 7.53 -17.90
N ALA A 396 -16.88 7.37 -17.77
CA ALA A 396 -15.93 8.42 -18.11
C ALA A 396 -15.72 8.56 -19.63
N GLU A 397 -15.25 9.73 -20.06
CA GLU A 397 -14.76 9.98 -21.41
C GLU A 397 -13.27 9.65 -21.55
N GLU A 398 -12.89 9.21 -22.76
CA GLU A 398 -11.51 8.95 -23.13
C GLU A 398 -10.70 10.24 -23.04
N THR A 399 -9.79 10.30 -22.08
CA THR A 399 -8.95 11.49 -21.85
C THR A 399 -7.56 11.09 -21.37
N SER A 400 -6.64 12.04 -21.37
CA SER A 400 -5.30 11.82 -20.81
C SER A 400 -4.86 12.99 -19.95
N VAL A 401 -4.10 12.69 -18.92
CA VAL A 401 -3.52 13.65 -17.97
C VAL A 401 -2.03 13.35 -17.82
N THR A 402 -1.24 14.40 -17.64
CA THR A 402 0.17 14.27 -17.25
C THR A 402 0.30 14.56 -15.76
N TYR A 403 1.00 13.69 -15.04
CA TYR A 403 1.31 13.89 -13.63
C TYR A 403 2.77 13.53 -13.38
N ARG A 404 3.55 14.49 -12.85
CA ARG A 404 5.00 14.36 -12.61
C ARG A 404 5.80 13.90 -13.85
N GLY A 405 5.38 14.33 -15.03
CA GLY A 405 6.01 13.95 -16.30
C GLY A 405 5.60 12.57 -16.85
N ASN A 406 4.79 11.80 -16.12
CA ASN A 406 4.26 10.51 -16.57
C ASN A 406 2.86 10.69 -17.17
N ARG A 407 2.50 9.83 -18.14
CA ARG A 407 1.20 9.88 -18.83
C ARG A 407 0.19 8.97 -18.16
N PHE A 408 -1.01 9.46 -17.95
CA PHE A 408 -2.13 8.71 -17.41
C PHE A 408 -3.31 8.80 -18.38
N PHE A 409 -3.84 7.66 -18.76
CA PHE A 409 -4.98 7.54 -19.67
C PHE A 409 -6.22 7.14 -18.89
N ILE A 410 -7.33 7.81 -19.14
CA ILE A 410 -8.61 7.55 -18.51
C ILE A 410 -9.50 6.95 -19.58
N HIS A 411 -9.87 5.70 -19.37
CA HIS A 411 -10.65 4.88 -20.26
C HIS A 411 -12.09 4.78 -19.76
N GLY A 412 -13.05 4.88 -20.68
CA GLY A 412 -14.46 4.71 -20.37
C GLY A 412 -14.86 3.23 -20.37
N ILE A 413 -15.44 2.73 -19.28
CA ILE A 413 -16.18 1.47 -19.29
C ILE A 413 -17.60 1.77 -19.80
N ARG A 414 -17.87 1.40 -21.05
CA ARG A 414 -19.12 1.65 -21.79
C ARG A 414 -19.56 0.37 -22.51
N PHE A 415 -20.87 0.24 -22.75
CA PHE A 415 -21.43 -0.80 -23.61
C PHE A 415 -21.40 -0.34 -25.06
#